data_AF-A0A915EW37-F1
#
_entry.id   AF-A0A915EW37-F1
#
_cell.length_a   1.000
_cell.length_b   1.000
_cell.length_c   1.000
_cell.angle_alpha   90.00
_cell.angle_beta   90.00
_cell.angle_gamma   90.00
#
_symmetry.space_group_name_H-M   'P 1'
#
loop_
_entity.id
_entity.type
_entity.pdbx_description
1 polymer ?
#
loop_
_entity_poly.entity_id
_entity_poly.type
_entity_poly.pdbx_seq_one_letter_code
_entity_poly.pdbx_strand_id
1 'polypeptide(L)'
;MPKRESRDTNNEPAESAKLDESNKEDHNEVSDLIESTFLLKCPPDFYEFYAFCCSVAPDSPLDALYGDTNIRLVGPFEVLHEPKKFKPDDDLTSFYRYFHDPPEVVTVLAADGENPFHVGYFRDNHADQPAFLVSSNPSETGKLTISGENIFTTVLNLLKHPKTKGGSIPVILPKLSEFAKNRRICIGSKVLIKWKSTCETLNGVGVKINLQNGIGYRPVPTTHKELVTILQTLTDTTNANTSKLDELMTLVQFANDEGDFGEGLELGLDLLAFHPAATSTSETFEKANRLNRRITCLLSTGYQLAGQPKFAQVVRRHMENRLKTRRLREVE
;
A
#
# COMPACT_ATOMS: atom_id res chain seq x y z
N MET A 1 -22.33 -56.04 56.98
CA MET A 1 -22.46 -54.72 56.32
C MET A 1 -21.18 -54.46 55.53
N PRO A 2 -21.17 -54.63 54.19
CA PRO A 2 -20.02 -54.31 53.35
C PRO A 2 -20.16 -52.94 52.69
N LYS A 3 -19.02 -52.28 52.48
CA LYS A 3 -18.85 -50.95 51.88
C LYS A 3 -19.07 -50.99 50.36
N ARG A 4 -19.67 -49.92 49.83
CA ARG A 4 -20.06 -49.70 48.43
C ARG A 4 -18.85 -49.19 47.62
N GLU A 5 -18.54 -49.86 46.51
CA GLU A 5 -17.61 -49.40 45.46
C GLU A 5 -18.28 -48.35 44.56
N SER A 6 -17.51 -47.31 44.21
CA SER A 6 -17.88 -46.25 43.28
C SER A 6 -17.56 -46.64 41.83
N ARG A 7 -18.51 -46.37 40.92
CA ARG A 7 -18.42 -46.65 39.49
C ARG A 7 -17.49 -45.67 38.77
N ASP A 8 -16.58 -46.24 37.97
CA ASP A 8 -15.88 -45.56 36.88
C ASP A 8 -16.85 -45.22 35.74
N THR A 9 -16.78 -43.98 35.23
CA THR A 9 -17.39 -43.58 33.96
C THR A 9 -16.28 -43.29 32.96
N ASN A 10 -16.29 -44.05 31.88
CA ASN A 10 -15.39 -43.97 30.73
C ASN A 10 -15.35 -42.55 30.13
N ASN A 11 -14.13 -42.05 29.91
CA ASN A 11 -13.82 -40.93 29.02
C ASN A 11 -13.84 -41.42 27.57
N GLU A 12 -14.79 -40.95 26.77
CA GLU A 12 -14.64 -40.89 25.31
C GLU A 12 -13.92 -39.57 24.94
N PRO A 13 -13.02 -39.58 23.94
CA PRO A 13 -12.29 -38.39 23.54
C PRO A 13 -13.20 -37.46 22.72
N ALA A 14 -13.21 -36.18 23.12
CA ALA A 14 -13.93 -35.12 22.46
C ALA A 14 -13.52 -34.99 20.98
N GLU A 15 -14.54 -35.08 20.14
CA GLU A 15 -14.52 -34.89 18.69
C GLU A 15 -13.93 -33.52 18.34
N SER A 16 -12.91 -33.50 17.48
CA SER A 16 -12.34 -32.28 16.92
C SER A 16 -13.41 -31.55 16.12
N ALA A 17 -13.86 -30.40 16.62
CA ALA A 17 -14.81 -29.53 15.94
C ALA A 17 -14.26 -29.15 14.55
N LYS A 18 -14.97 -29.62 13.51
CA LYS A 18 -14.81 -29.15 12.14
C LYS A 18 -15.03 -27.64 12.14
N LEU A 19 -14.01 -26.88 11.76
CA LEU A 19 -14.17 -25.48 11.37
C LEU A 19 -15.15 -25.44 10.21
N ASP A 20 -16.34 -24.89 10.50
CA ASP A 20 -17.54 -24.77 9.67
C ASP A 20 -17.20 -24.39 8.22
N GLU A 21 -17.57 -25.24 7.26
CA GLU A 21 -17.24 -25.07 5.84
C GLU A 21 -17.90 -23.81 5.24
N SER A 22 -19.07 -23.41 5.75
CA SER A 22 -19.80 -22.20 5.31
C SER A 22 -19.06 -20.89 5.61
N ASN A 23 -18.42 -20.78 6.79
CA ASN A 23 -17.63 -19.60 7.14
C ASN A 23 -16.36 -19.48 6.27
N LYS A 24 -15.83 -20.61 5.78
CA LYS A 24 -14.67 -20.60 4.87
C LYS A 24 -15.04 -20.19 3.46
N GLU A 25 -16.21 -20.61 2.98
CA GLU A 25 -16.74 -20.21 1.66
C GLU A 25 -16.96 -18.69 1.61
N ASP A 26 -17.65 -18.11 2.58
CA ASP A 26 -17.85 -16.65 2.68
C ASP A 26 -16.52 -15.88 2.76
N HIS A 27 -15.52 -16.38 3.51
CA HIS A 27 -14.21 -15.75 3.60
C HIS A 27 -13.43 -15.78 2.28
N ASN A 28 -13.52 -16.87 1.52
CA ASN A 28 -12.86 -16.98 0.21
C ASN A 28 -13.52 -16.05 -0.80
N GLU A 29 -14.85 -15.94 -0.82
CA GLU A 29 -15.58 -15.03 -1.71
C GLU A 29 -15.20 -13.56 -1.49
N VAL A 30 -15.08 -13.12 -0.23
CA VAL A 30 -14.68 -11.74 0.08
C VAL A 30 -13.20 -11.50 -0.24
N SER A 31 -12.34 -12.50 -0.06
CA SER A 31 -10.94 -12.42 -0.50
C SER A 31 -10.84 -12.21 -2.01
N ASP A 32 -11.57 -13.02 -2.78
CA ASP A 32 -11.59 -12.94 -4.25
C ASP A 32 -12.17 -11.59 -4.72
N LEU A 33 -13.18 -11.07 -4.02
CA LEU A 33 -13.75 -9.75 -4.28
C LEU A 33 -12.74 -8.63 -4.06
N ILE A 34 -11.96 -8.67 -2.97
CA ILE A 34 -10.89 -7.66 -2.74
C ILE A 34 -9.78 -7.81 -3.78
N GLU A 35 -9.39 -9.03 -4.13
CA GLU A 35 -8.38 -9.28 -5.14
C GLU A 35 -8.82 -8.78 -6.53
N SER A 36 -10.09 -8.97 -6.91
CA SER A 36 -10.60 -8.51 -8.21
C SER A 36 -10.73 -6.98 -8.27
N THR A 37 -11.18 -6.34 -7.18
CA THR A 37 -11.50 -4.91 -7.15
C THR A 37 -10.29 -4.01 -6.85
N PHE A 38 -9.38 -4.44 -5.98
CA PHE A 38 -8.18 -3.67 -5.56
C PHE A 38 -6.87 -4.23 -6.14
N LEU A 39 -6.91 -5.40 -6.78
CA LEU A 39 -5.70 -6.11 -7.19
C LEU A 39 -4.78 -6.40 -6.00
N LEU A 40 -5.38 -6.72 -4.85
CA LEU A 40 -4.67 -7.00 -3.61
C LEU A 40 -5.00 -8.42 -3.15
N LYS A 41 -4.01 -9.30 -3.21
CA LYS A 41 -4.06 -10.57 -2.51
C LYS A 41 -3.78 -10.33 -1.02
N CYS A 42 -4.84 -10.29 -0.22
CA CYS A 42 -4.73 -9.95 1.19
C CYS A 42 -3.84 -10.92 1.96
N PRO A 43 -2.86 -10.42 2.74
CA PRO A 43 -2.06 -11.26 3.62
C PRO A 43 -2.86 -11.66 4.87
N PRO A 44 -2.48 -12.72 5.61
CA PRO A 44 -3.24 -13.19 6.77
C PRO A 44 -3.41 -12.13 7.89
N ASP A 45 -2.42 -11.27 8.09
CA ASP A 45 -2.45 -10.20 9.10
C ASP A 45 -3.52 -9.15 8.81
N PHE A 46 -3.94 -8.97 7.56
CA PHE A 46 -5.08 -8.11 7.21
C PHE A 46 -6.37 -8.57 7.90
N TYR A 47 -6.72 -9.85 7.78
CA TYR A 47 -7.94 -10.40 8.37
C TYR A 47 -7.86 -10.48 9.90
N GLU A 48 -6.71 -10.88 10.44
CA GLU A 48 -6.48 -10.88 11.89
C GLU A 48 -6.58 -9.47 12.48
N PHE A 49 -6.10 -8.45 11.76
CA PHE A 49 -6.20 -7.06 12.21
C PHE A 49 -7.64 -6.56 12.18
N TYR A 50 -8.42 -6.92 11.17
CA TYR A 50 -9.85 -6.63 11.17
C TYR A 50 -10.57 -7.28 12.34
N ALA A 51 -10.28 -8.56 12.62
CA ALA A 51 -10.84 -9.28 13.77
C ALA A 51 -10.46 -8.61 15.10
N PHE A 52 -9.22 -8.11 15.21
CA PHE A 52 -8.80 -7.29 16.34
C PHE A 52 -9.66 -6.02 16.46
N CYS A 53 -9.85 -5.27 15.38
CA CYS A 53 -10.68 -4.07 15.37
C CYS A 53 -12.13 -4.36 15.78
N CYS A 54 -12.74 -5.45 15.30
CA CYS A 54 -14.05 -5.92 15.75
C CYS A 54 -14.10 -6.23 17.25
N SER A 55 -13.01 -6.74 17.84
CA SER A 55 -12.96 -7.01 19.28
C SER A 55 -12.86 -5.74 20.15
N VAL A 56 -12.34 -4.65 19.57
CA VAL A 56 -12.12 -3.39 20.30
C VAL A 56 -13.28 -2.41 20.13
N ALA A 57 -13.83 -2.31 18.92
CA ALA A 57 -14.96 -1.46 18.57
C ALA A 57 -15.99 -2.26 17.75
N PRO A 58 -16.82 -3.11 18.39
CA PRO A 58 -17.74 -4.00 17.69
C PRO A 58 -18.75 -3.27 16.80
N ASP A 59 -19.20 -2.09 17.23
CA ASP A 59 -20.19 -1.28 16.52
C ASP A 59 -19.57 -0.42 15.39
N SER A 60 -18.26 -0.20 15.43
CA SER A 60 -17.54 0.67 14.48
C SER A 60 -16.10 0.20 14.25
N PRO A 61 -15.89 -1.02 13.72
CA PRO A 61 -14.56 -1.63 13.61
C PRO A 61 -13.62 -0.81 12.71
N LEU A 62 -14.14 -0.14 11.68
CA LEU A 62 -13.35 0.71 10.79
C LEU A 62 -12.76 1.94 11.51
N ASP A 63 -13.32 2.31 12.66
CA ASP A 63 -12.94 3.48 13.45
C ASP A 63 -12.19 3.10 14.73
N ALA A 64 -11.81 1.83 14.90
CA ALA A 64 -11.17 1.33 16.12
C ALA A 64 -9.90 2.10 16.51
N LEU A 65 -9.17 2.67 15.54
CA LEU A 65 -7.95 3.46 15.76
C LEU A 65 -8.21 4.97 15.93
N TYR A 66 -9.41 5.45 15.61
CA TYR A 66 -9.68 6.87 15.38
C TYR A 66 -9.42 7.72 16.63
N GLY A 67 -9.90 7.29 17.79
CA GLY A 67 -9.75 8.04 19.05
C GLY A 67 -8.30 8.26 19.50
N ASP A 68 -7.40 7.34 19.17
CA ASP A 68 -5.99 7.39 19.57
C ASP A 68 -5.08 8.03 18.50
N THR A 69 -5.48 8.01 17.21
CA THR A 69 -4.58 8.34 16.09
C THR A 69 -5.16 9.25 15.01
N ASN A 70 -6.48 9.48 14.98
CA ASN A 70 -7.22 10.06 13.86
C ASN A 70 -7.08 9.27 12.54
N ILE A 71 -6.74 7.97 12.62
CA ILE A 71 -6.62 7.07 11.48
C ILE A 71 -7.80 6.09 11.49
N ARG A 72 -8.28 5.74 10.31
CA ARG A 72 -9.36 4.77 10.09
C ARG A 72 -8.90 3.68 9.13
N LEU A 73 -9.54 2.52 9.22
CA LEU A 73 -9.41 1.45 8.24
C LEU A 73 -10.24 1.82 7.01
N VAL A 74 -9.65 1.68 5.83
CA VAL A 74 -10.23 2.14 4.55
C VAL A 74 -9.94 1.15 3.41
N GLY A 75 -10.51 1.41 2.23
CA GLY A 75 -10.23 0.70 0.99
C GLY A 75 -10.65 -0.78 1.11
N PRO A 76 -9.71 -1.74 1.00
CA PRO A 76 -10.00 -3.16 1.20
C PRO A 76 -10.77 -3.49 2.49
N PHE A 77 -10.55 -2.76 3.59
CA PHE A 77 -11.30 -3.01 4.84
C PHE A 77 -12.77 -2.60 4.74
N GLU A 78 -13.11 -1.59 3.93
CA GLU A 78 -14.51 -1.20 3.70
C GLU A 78 -15.24 -2.29 2.89
N VAL A 79 -14.55 -2.91 1.93
CA VAL A 79 -15.07 -4.08 1.20
C VAL A 79 -15.22 -5.28 2.13
N LEU A 80 -14.26 -5.53 3.01
CA LEU A 80 -14.36 -6.60 4.02
C LEU A 80 -15.53 -6.39 4.98
N HIS A 81 -15.79 -5.13 5.38
CA HIS A 81 -16.86 -4.80 6.32
C HIS A 81 -18.26 -4.90 5.71
N GLU A 82 -18.42 -4.48 4.45
CA GLU A 82 -19.73 -4.45 3.77
C GLU A 82 -19.65 -5.03 2.35
N PRO A 83 -19.30 -6.32 2.18
CA PRO A 83 -18.98 -6.90 0.87
C PRO A 83 -20.15 -6.83 -0.12
N LYS A 84 -21.39 -6.86 0.37
CA LYS A 84 -22.62 -6.78 -0.44
C LYS A 84 -22.79 -5.46 -1.20
N LYS A 85 -22.04 -4.40 -0.84
CA LYS A 85 -22.07 -3.11 -1.55
C LYS A 85 -21.25 -3.12 -2.84
N PHE A 86 -20.41 -4.13 -3.04
CA PHE A 86 -19.42 -4.18 -4.10
C PHE A 86 -19.63 -5.42 -4.98
N LYS A 87 -19.13 -5.34 -6.21
CA LYS A 87 -19.19 -6.40 -7.20
C LYS A 87 -17.79 -6.75 -7.70
N PRO A 88 -17.54 -8.00 -8.12
CA PRO A 88 -16.23 -8.41 -8.62
C PRO A 88 -15.70 -7.57 -9.79
N ASP A 89 -16.60 -7.04 -10.62
CA ASP A 89 -16.27 -6.21 -11.80
C ASP A 89 -16.02 -4.73 -11.46
N ASP A 90 -16.20 -4.32 -10.21
CA ASP A 90 -15.91 -2.94 -9.80
C ASP A 90 -14.41 -2.68 -9.83
N ASP A 91 -13.98 -1.59 -10.47
CA ASP A 91 -12.59 -1.14 -10.39
C ASP A 91 -12.39 -0.14 -9.25
N LEU A 92 -11.91 -0.64 -8.12
CA LEU A 92 -11.68 0.15 -6.92
C LEU A 92 -10.22 0.60 -6.78
N THR A 93 -9.34 0.28 -7.74
CA THR A 93 -7.89 0.56 -7.67
C THR A 93 -7.51 2.04 -7.59
N SER A 94 -8.45 2.94 -7.90
CA SER A 94 -8.29 4.40 -7.81
C SER A 94 -8.82 5.04 -6.51
N PHE A 95 -9.48 4.25 -5.65
CA PHE A 95 -9.95 4.73 -4.35
C PHE A 95 -8.83 4.65 -3.32
N TYR A 96 -8.73 5.68 -2.48
CA TYR A 96 -7.63 5.91 -1.54
C TYR A 96 -6.24 5.87 -2.19
N ARG A 97 -6.16 6.10 -3.50
CA ARG A 97 -4.90 6.32 -4.20
C ARG A 97 -4.55 7.80 -4.14
N TYR A 98 -3.45 8.11 -3.46
CA TYR A 98 -2.96 9.46 -3.29
C TYR A 98 -1.99 9.85 -4.42
N PHE A 99 -1.71 11.15 -4.52
CA PHE A 99 -1.08 11.78 -5.68
C PHE A 99 0.23 11.11 -6.16
N HIS A 100 1.06 10.66 -5.21
CA HIS A 100 2.36 10.04 -5.47
C HIS A 100 2.33 8.51 -5.42
N ASP A 101 1.16 7.89 -5.20
CA ASP A 101 1.09 6.45 -4.96
C ASP A 101 1.30 5.66 -6.25
N PRO A 102 2.34 4.80 -6.30
CA PRO A 102 2.55 3.90 -7.41
C PRO A 102 1.56 2.72 -7.33
N PRO A 103 1.31 1.99 -8.43
CA PRO A 103 0.33 0.89 -8.45
C PRO A 103 0.61 -0.24 -7.43
N GLU A 104 1.86 -0.38 -7.01
CA GLU A 104 2.35 -1.29 -5.97
C GLU A 104 1.74 -1.01 -4.59
N VAL A 105 1.26 0.21 -4.36
CA VAL A 105 0.61 0.62 -3.10
C VAL A 105 -0.90 0.45 -3.20
N VAL A 106 -1.47 -0.22 -2.19
CA VAL A 106 -2.92 -0.21 -1.89
C VAL A 106 -3.11 0.27 -0.47
N THR A 107 -3.70 1.45 -0.33
CA THR A 107 -4.00 2.07 0.96
C THR A 107 -5.03 1.26 1.74
N VAL A 108 -4.71 0.99 3.01
CA VAL A 108 -5.58 0.26 3.96
C VAL A 108 -5.85 1.05 5.23
N LEU A 109 -5.01 2.04 5.56
CA LEU A 109 -5.25 2.97 6.66
C LEU A 109 -5.08 4.41 6.15
N ALA A 110 -5.97 5.31 6.54
CA ALA A 110 -5.88 6.72 6.18
C ALA A 110 -6.21 7.61 7.36
N ALA A 111 -5.48 8.71 7.50
CA ALA A 111 -5.87 9.80 8.39
C ALA A 111 -7.18 10.43 7.90
N ASP A 112 -7.99 10.86 8.84
CA ASP A 112 -9.26 11.52 8.51
C ASP A 112 -9.08 13.02 8.20
N GLY A 113 -10.09 13.60 7.55
CA GLY A 113 -10.08 15.01 7.16
C GLY A 113 -9.09 15.34 6.03
N GLU A 114 -8.45 16.51 6.12
CA GLU A 114 -7.53 17.04 5.09
C GLU A 114 -6.10 16.49 5.19
N ASN A 115 -5.75 15.81 6.28
CA ASN A 115 -4.44 15.20 6.44
C ASN A 115 -4.30 14.01 5.48
N PRO A 116 -3.41 14.06 4.47
CA PRO A 116 -3.32 12.99 3.48
C PRO A 116 -2.36 11.88 3.89
N PHE A 117 -1.93 11.86 5.16
CA PHE A 117 -1.19 10.75 5.72
C PHE A 117 -1.97 9.44 5.57
N HIS A 118 -1.31 8.43 5.03
CA HIS A 118 -1.92 7.11 4.85
C HIS A 118 -0.86 6.01 4.90
N VAL A 119 -1.33 4.77 5.02
CA VAL A 119 -0.53 3.55 5.02
C VAL A 119 -1.16 2.57 4.03
N GLY A 120 -0.31 1.97 3.20
CA GLY A 120 -0.73 0.94 2.26
C GLY A 120 0.18 -0.28 2.27
N TYR A 121 -0.37 -1.41 1.84
CA TYR A 121 0.42 -2.58 1.51
C TYR A 121 1.21 -2.31 0.23
N PHE A 122 2.48 -2.74 0.22
CA PHE A 122 3.37 -2.66 -0.94
C PHE A 122 3.59 -4.07 -1.52
N ARG A 123 3.37 -4.21 -2.84
CA ARG A 123 3.55 -5.48 -3.57
C ARG A 123 4.16 -5.23 -4.95
N ASP A 124 5.20 -6.01 -5.27
CA ASP A 124 5.90 -5.94 -6.56
C ASP A 124 5.04 -6.42 -7.71
N ASN A 125 4.18 -7.41 -7.42
CA ASN A 125 3.27 -8.01 -8.36
C ASN A 125 1.90 -8.13 -7.70
N HIS A 126 0.86 -7.70 -8.40
CA HIS A 126 -0.51 -7.78 -7.92
C HIS A 126 -1.00 -9.20 -7.55
N ALA A 127 -0.40 -10.24 -8.13
CA ALA A 127 -0.77 -11.64 -7.85
C ALA A 127 -0.08 -12.22 -6.60
N ASP A 128 0.91 -11.50 -6.06
CA ASP A 128 1.65 -11.89 -4.87
C ASP A 128 1.07 -11.20 -3.63
N GLN A 129 1.26 -11.84 -2.48
CA GLN A 129 0.97 -11.17 -1.20
C GLN A 129 1.97 -10.03 -0.98
N PRO A 130 1.54 -8.91 -0.37
CA PRO A 130 2.42 -7.78 -0.09
C PRO A 130 3.53 -8.18 0.89
N ALA A 131 4.70 -7.57 0.71
CA ALA A 131 5.88 -7.90 1.49
C ALA A 131 5.98 -7.10 2.80
N PHE A 132 5.39 -5.90 2.82
CA PHE A 132 5.39 -4.97 3.95
C PHE A 132 4.37 -3.84 3.71
N LEU A 133 4.22 -2.97 4.70
CA LEU A 133 3.46 -1.73 4.57
C LEU A 133 4.39 -0.53 4.46
N VAL A 134 3.94 0.46 3.70
CA VAL A 134 4.56 1.79 3.58
C VAL A 134 3.60 2.86 4.06
N SER A 135 4.15 3.93 4.62
CA SER A 135 3.43 5.16 4.95
C SER A 135 3.88 6.30 4.07
N SER A 136 2.98 7.21 3.77
CA SER A 136 3.24 8.38 2.93
C SER A 136 2.44 9.59 3.42
N ASN A 137 3.02 10.78 3.23
CA ASN A 137 2.30 12.05 3.33
C ASN A 137 2.59 12.86 2.05
N PRO A 138 1.71 12.80 1.05
CA PRO A 138 1.97 13.39 -0.27
C PRO A 138 2.04 14.92 -0.23
N SER A 139 1.55 15.57 0.83
CA SER A 139 1.69 17.02 1.02
C SER A 139 3.10 17.46 1.44
N GLU A 140 3.91 16.52 1.94
CA GLU A 140 5.26 16.79 2.43
C GLU A 140 6.33 16.28 1.46
N THR A 141 6.10 15.13 0.83
CA THR A 141 7.07 14.47 -0.04
C THR A 141 6.41 13.41 -0.92
N GLY A 142 7.05 13.04 -2.04
CA GLY A 142 6.68 11.85 -2.81
C GLY A 142 7.38 10.56 -2.34
N LYS A 143 8.06 10.60 -1.18
CA LYS A 143 8.71 9.43 -0.58
C LYS A 143 7.73 8.53 0.16
N LEU A 144 7.97 7.24 0.05
CA LEU A 144 7.36 6.18 0.82
C LEU A 144 8.32 5.75 1.94
N THR A 145 7.79 5.56 3.15
CA THR A 145 8.56 5.08 4.30
C THR A 145 8.06 3.70 4.68
N ILE A 146 8.95 2.70 4.68
CA ILE A 146 8.61 1.35 5.14
C ILE A 146 8.21 1.41 6.64
N SER A 147 6.97 1.03 6.94
CA SER A 147 6.37 1.22 8.28
C SER A 147 6.37 -0.04 9.14
N GLY A 148 6.33 -1.22 8.51
CA GLY A 148 6.27 -2.51 9.21
C GLY A 148 6.06 -3.69 8.27
N GLU A 149 6.49 -4.88 8.70
CA GLU A 149 6.33 -6.13 7.93
C GLU A 149 4.88 -6.63 7.90
N ASN A 150 4.09 -6.21 8.87
CA ASN A 150 2.68 -6.52 9.02
C ASN A 150 1.95 -5.31 9.62
N ILE A 151 0.63 -5.28 9.46
CA ILE A 151 -0.18 -4.14 9.86
C ILE A 151 -0.17 -3.91 11.38
N PHE A 152 -0.06 -4.97 12.19
CA PHE A 152 0.05 -4.85 13.65
C PHE A 152 1.31 -4.10 14.08
N THR A 153 2.45 -4.41 13.46
CA THR A 153 3.73 -3.72 13.70
C THR A 153 3.65 -2.26 13.26
N THR A 154 3.04 -2.01 12.09
CA THR A 154 2.83 -0.66 11.59
C THR A 154 1.98 0.18 12.54
N VAL A 155 0.84 -0.34 12.98
CA VAL A 155 -0.06 0.35 13.92
C VAL A 155 0.59 0.51 15.30
N LEU A 156 1.34 -0.49 15.77
CA LEU A 156 2.12 -0.37 16.99
C LEU A 156 3.12 0.78 16.92
N ASN A 157 3.79 0.98 15.78
CA ASN A 157 4.71 2.10 15.58
C ASN A 157 3.95 3.43 15.57
N LEU A 158 2.80 3.52 14.89
CA LEU A 158 1.96 4.73 14.88
C LEU A 158 1.51 5.14 16.29
N LEU A 159 1.07 4.17 17.11
CA LEU A 159 0.62 4.41 18.48
C LEU A 159 1.79 4.79 19.42
N LYS A 160 3.00 4.31 19.15
CA LYS A 160 4.20 4.59 19.95
C LYS A 160 4.85 5.94 19.65
N HIS A 161 4.44 6.63 18.58
CA HIS A 161 4.88 7.97 18.26
C HIS A 161 3.84 9.01 18.72
N PRO A 162 3.72 9.33 20.02
CA PRO A 162 2.89 10.44 20.44
C PRO A 162 3.50 11.75 19.92
N LYS A 163 2.69 12.56 19.22
CA LYS A 163 3.10 13.88 18.71
C LYS A 163 3.44 14.89 19.82
N THR A 164 3.23 14.55 21.10
CA THR A 164 3.51 15.43 22.24
C THR A 164 4.16 14.67 23.41
N LYS A 165 5.25 15.23 23.94
CA LYS A 165 5.85 14.79 25.21
C LYS A 165 4.84 15.06 26.32
N GLY A 166 4.15 14.02 26.80
CA GLY A 166 3.15 14.12 27.88
C GLY A 166 1.77 13.51 27.58
N GLY A 167 1.56 12.92 26.40
CA GLY A 167 0.31 12.24 26.07
C GLY A 167 0.07 10.99 26.93
N SER A 168 -1.20 10.72 27.25
CA SER A 168 -1.64 9.45 27.84
C SER A 168 -1.32 8.28 26.90
N ILE A 169 -1.06 7.12 27.48
CA ILE A 169 -0.85 5.88 26.70
C ILE A 169 -2.13 5.63 25.87
N PRO A 170 -2.03 5.39 24.56
CA PRO A 170 -3.19 5.08 23.72
C PRO A 170 -3.98 3.89 24.27
N VAL A 171 -5.30 4.02 24.32
CA VAL A 171 -6.19 3.02 24.94
C VAL A 171 -6.10 1.67 24.22
N ILE A 172 -5.90 1.69 22.90
CA ILE A 172 -5.83 0.48 22.07
C ILE A 172 -4.49 -0.24 22.16
N LEU A 173 -3.41 0.43 22.59
CA LEU A 173 -2.05 -0.11 22.62
C LEU A 173 -1.91 -1.40 23.46
N PRO A 174 -2.38 -1.47 24.73
CA PRO A 174 -2.30 -2.71 25.50
C PRO A 174 -3.14 -3.83 24.87
N LYS A 175 -4.33 -3.50 24.35
CA LYS A 175 -5.22 -4.48 23.69
C LYS A 175 -4.58 -5.09 22.45
N LEU A 176 -3.93 -4.28 21.62
CA LEU A 176 -3.21 -4.72 20.43
C LEU A 176 -2.07 -5.68 20.79
N SER A 177 -1.30 -5.33 21.82
CA SER A 177 -0.18 -6.14 22.29
C SER A 177 -0.63 -7.50 22.83
N GLU A 178 -1.73 -7.52 23.59
CA GLU A 178 -2.33 -8.74 24.11
C GLU A 178 -2.92 -9.63 22.99
N PHE A 179 -3.67 -9.04 22.06
CA PHE A 179 -4.24 -9.76 20.92
C PHE A 179 -3.16 -10.41 20.07
N ALA A 180 -2.12 -9.66 19.70
CA ALA A 180 -0.99 -10.17 18.92
C ALA A 180 -0.28 -11.32 19.66
N LYS A 181 -0.06 -11.19 20.98
CA LYS A 181 0.53 -12.25 21.80
C LYS A 181 -0.32 -13.52 21.80
N ASN A 182 -1.64 -13.38 21.98
CA ASN A 182 -2.57 -14.51 22.03
C ASN A 182 -2.67 -15.23 20.68
N ARG A 183 -2.63 -14.48 19.57
CA ARG A 183 -2.64 -15.01 18.20
C ARG A 183 -1.26 -15.41 17.66
N ARG A 184 -0.19 -15.24 18.46
CA ARG A 184 1.22 -15.48 18.06
C ARG A 184 1.65 -14.67 16.83
N ILE A 185 1.09 -13.48 16.67
CA ILE A 185 1.46 -12.52 15.62
C ILE A 185 2.75 -11.84 16.05
N CYS A 186 3.76 -11.86 15.17
CA CYS A 186 5.03 -11.19 15.45
C CYS A 186 4.81 -9.68 15.40
N ILE A 187 5.10 -9.00 16.52
CA ILE A 187 5.09 -7.54 16.60
C ILE A 187 6.44 -7.08 17.16
N GLY A 188 7.17 -6.27 16.40
CA GLY A 188 8.53 -5.86 16.80
C GLY A 188 8.97 -4.57 16.14
N SER A 189 9.64 -3.71 16.89
CA SER A 189 10.13 -2.40 16.39
C SER A 189 11.36 -2.49 15.47
N LYS A 190 11.91 -3.69 15.24
CA LYS A 190 13.18 -3.91 14.56
C LYS A 190 13.22 -5.21 13.75
N VAL A 191 12.13 -5.57 13.06
CA VAL A 191 12.33 -6.52 11.96
C VAL A 191 12.90 -5.72 10.80
N LEU A 192 14.18 -5.97 10.49
CA LEU A 192 14.81 -5.42 9.30
C LEU A 192 14.13 -6.10 8.10
N ILE A 193 13.15 -5.42 7.52
CA ILE A 193 12.49 -5.88 6.30
C ILE A 193 13.59 -6.05 5.26
N LYS A 194 13.81 -7.29 4.82
CA LYS A 194 14.81 -7.64 3.81
C LYS A 194 14.28 -7.29 2.43
N TRP A 195 13.97 -6.01 2.24
CA TRP A 195 13.63 -5.45 0.95
C TRP A 195 14.93 -5.07 0.24
N LYS A 196 15.13 -5.65 -0.94
CA LYS A 196 16.25 -5.30 -1.82
C LYS A 196 15.67 -5.04 -3.20
N SER A 197 15.45 -3.77 -3.50
CA SER A 197 15.07 -3.34 -4.83
C SER A 197 16.18 -3.63 -5.84
N THR A 198 15.80 -3.73 -7.11
CA THR A 198 16.75 -3.81 -8.22
C THR A 198 17.28 -2.42 -8.55
N CYS A 199 16.43 -1.42 -8.46
CA CYS A 199 16.76 -0.01 -8.55
C CYS A 199 16.14 0.78 -7.39
N GLU A 200 16.88 1.76 -6.90
CA GLU A 200 16.30 2.79 -6.04
C GLU A 200 15.58 3.80 -6.93
N THR A 201 14.51 4.39 -6.41
CA THR A 201 13.78 5.46 -7.09
C THR A 201 13.61 6.63 -6.12
N LEU A 202 13.18 7.79 -6.61
CA LEU A 202 12.93 8.99 -5.79
C LEU A 202 11.87 8.76 -4.70
N ASN A 203 11.00 7.75 -4.83
CA ASN A 203 10.08 7.35 -3.77
C ASN A 203 10.78 6.72 -2.54
N GLY A 204 12.07 6.37 -2.64
CA GLY A 204 12.88 5.77 -1.56
C GLY A 204 12.70 4.27 -1.32
N VAL A 205 11.67 3.63 -1.89
CA VAL A 205 11.45 2.18 -1.79
C VAL A 205 12.03 1.45 -3.01
N GLY A 206 11.91 2.03 -4.20
CA GLY A 206 12.36 1.38 -5.44
C GLY A 206 11.43 0.28 -5.93
N VAL A 207 11.87 -0.44 -6.95
CA VAL A 207 11.13 -1.57 -7.54
C VAL A 207 12.05 -2.76 -7.75
N LYS A 208 11.48 -3.97 -7.70
CA LYS A 208 12.19 -5.21 -8.00
C LYS A 208 11.87 -5.65 -9.43
N ILE A 209 12.91 -5.89 -10.20
CA ILE A 209 12.81 -6.30 -11.60
C ILE A 209 13.41 -7.70 -11.72
N ASN A 210 12.62 -8.63 -12.25
CA ASN A 210 13.08 -10.01 -12.46
C ASN A 210 13.92 -10.07 -13.74
N LEU A 211 15.24 -10.18 -13.57
CA LEU A 211 16.17 -10.31 -14.70
C LEU A 211 16.08 -11.70 -15.32
N GLN A 212 16.00 -11.75 -16.65
CA GLN A 212 16.09 -12.98 -17.43
C GLN A 212 17.47 -13.03 -18.09
N ASN A 213 18.32 -13.98 -17.67
CA ASN A 213 19.70 -14.12 -18.17
C ASN A 213 20.53 -12.83 -18.09
N GLY A 214 20.29 -12.00 -17.06
CA GLY A 214 20.98 -10.72 -16.87
C GLY A 214 20.38 -9.55 -17.65
N ILE A 215 19.31 -9.77 -18.42
CA ILE A 215 18.54 -8.75 -19.16
C ILE A 215 17.26 -8.42 -18.39
N GLY A 216 16.86 -7.16 -18.39
CA GLY A 216 15.64 -6.66 -17.76
C GLY A 216 15.81 -5.29 -17.13
N TYR A 217 17.05 -4.86 -16.88
CA TYR A 217 17.34 -3.60 -16.22
C TYR A 217 18.73 -3.08 -16.58
N ARG A 218 18.76 -1.79 -16.90
CA ARG A 218 19.92 -0.91 -16.81
C ARG A 218 19.49 0.38 -16.10
N PRO A 219 20.41 1.06 -15.39
CA PRO A 219 20.07 2.28 -14.66
C PRO A 219 19.78 3.43 -15.62
N VAL A 220 18.86 4.32 -15.22
CA VAL A 220 18.69 5.61 -15.89
C VAL A 220 20.02 6.36 -15.88
N PRO A 221 20.51 6.90 -17.02
CA PRO A 221 21.84 7.50 -17.14
C PRO A 221 21.90 8.94 -16.58
N THR A 222 21.36 9.15 -15.38
CA THR A 222 21.49 10.40 -14.62
C THR A 222 21.42 10.12 -13.12
N THR A 223 21.89 11.05 -12.29
CA THR A 223 21.72 10.95 -10.85
C THR A 223 20.36 11.51 -10.40
N HIS A 224 19.82 11.03 -9.28
CA HIS A 224 18.61 11.60 -8.67
C HIS A 224 18.69 13.13 -8.46
N LYS A 225 19.86 13.67 -8.10
CA LYS A 225 20.06 15.12 -7.89
C LYS A 225 19.92 15.90 -9.20
N GLU A 226 20.52 15.40 -10.27
CA GLU A 226 20.42 16.00 -11.61
C GLU A 226 19.00 15.88 -12.15
N LEU A 227 18.37 14.70 -12.01
CA LEU A 227 16.99 14.49 -12.42
C LEU A 227 16.04 15.46 -11.71
N VAL A 228 16.12 15.59 -10.38
CA VAL A 228 15.33 16.57 -9.62
C VAL A 228 15.52 18.00 -10.15
N THR A 229 16.75 18.38 -10.52
CA THR A 229 17.04 19.70 -11.09
C THR A 229 16.39 19.90 -12.47
N ILE A 230 16.44 18.88 -13.32
CA ILE A 230 15.77 18.85 -14.62
C ILE A 230 14.26 19.00 -14.42
N LEU A 231 13.66 18.18 -13.56
CA LEU A 231 12.21 18.18 -13.31
C LEU A 231 11.70 19.47 -12.67
N GLN A 232 12.47 20.07 -11.75
CA GLN A 232 12.12 21.37 -11.16
C GLN A 232 12.06 22.46 -12.26
N THR A 233 13.08 22.53 -13.11
CA THR A 233 13.10 23.49 -14.24
C THR A 233 11.92 23.29 -15.19
N LEU A 234 11.56 22.03 -15.47
CA LEU A 234 10.46 21.65 -16.35
C LEU A 234 9.09 22.02 -15.78
N THR A 235 8.93 21.88 -14.48
CA THR A 235 7.63 22.09 -13.82
C THR A 235 7.39 23.54 -13.41
N ASP A 236 8.44 24.36 -13.30
CA ASP A 236 8.32 25.80 -13.00
C ASP A 236 7.87 26.63 -14.20
N THR A 237 8.25 26.25 -15.43
CA THR A 237 7.98 27.06 -16.64
C THR A 237 6.99 26.37 -17.59
N THR A 238 6.08 27.14 -18.19
CA THR A 238 5.05 26.59 -19.10
C THR A 238 5.61 26.20 -20.47
N ASN A 239 6.69 26.86 -20.91
CA ASN A 239 7.41 26.58 -22.15
C ASN A 239 8.82 26.02 -21.86
N ALA A 240 8.92 25.14 -20.87
CA ALA A 240 10.20 24.62 -20.43
C ALA A 240 10.91 23.84 -21.55
N ASN A 241 12.24 23.89 -21.57
CA ASN A 241 13.04 23.06 -22.47
C ASN A 241 13.00 21.60 -22.02
N THR A 242 12.29 20.76 -22.77
CA THR A 242 12.09 19.33 -22.48
C THR A 242 13.20 18.41 -22.97
N SER A 243 14.16 18.94 -23.74
CA SER A 243 15.21 18.16 -24.42
C SER A 243 15.90 17.13 -23.53
N LYS A 244 16.34 17.52 -22.32
CA LYS A 244 17.04 16.60 -21.40
C LYS A 244 16.17 15.42 -20.96
N LEU A 245 14.89 15.67 -20.67
CA LEU A 245 13.99 14.58 -20.27
C LEU A 245 13.57 13.74 -21.49
N ASP A 246 13.38 14.38 -22.65
CA ASP A 246 13.05 13.68 -23.89
C ASP A 246 14.22 12.79 -24.37
N GLU A 247 15.48 13.21 -24.12
CA GLU A 247 16.68 12.38 -24.33
C GLU A 247 16.67 11.15 -23.43
N LEU A 248 16.43 11.30 -22.12
CA LEU A 248 16.27 10.16 -21.20
C LEU A 248 15.15 9.21 -21.66
N MET A 249 14.00 9.76 -22.08
CA MET A 249 12.90 8.94 -22.60
C MET A 249 13.26 8.21 -23.90
N THR A 250 14.13 8.78 -24.73
CA THR A 250 14.64 8.13 -25.95
C THR A 250 15.56 6.96 -25.59
N LEU A 251 16.44 7.14 -24.59
CA LEU A 251 17.30 6.06 -24.08
C LEU A 251 16.48 4.91 -23.51
N VAL A 252 15.39 5.21 -22.80
CA VAL A 252 14.42 4.19 -22.35
C VAL A 252 13.83 3.41 -23.52
N GLN A 253 13.57 4.01 -24.69
CA GLN A 253 13.08 3.25 -25.84
C GLN A 253 14.13 2.26 -26.35
N PHE A 254 15.39 2.68 -26.46
CA PHE A 254 16.48 1.75 -26.81
C PHE A 254 16.62 0.63 -25.78
N ALA A 255 16.51 0.94 -24.50
CA ALA A 255 16.53 -0.06 -23.44
C ALA A 255 15.36 -1.05 -23.56
N ASN A 256 14.14 -0.57 -23.85
CA ASN A 256 12.99 -1.42 -24.08
C ASN A 256 13.20 -2.37 -25.27
N ASP A 257 13.74 -1.86 -26.39
CA ASP A 257 14.05 -2.67 -27.58
C ASP A 257 15.10 -3.76 -27.28
N GLU A 258 16.01 -3.48 -26.36
CA GLU A 258 17.06 -4.39 -25.88
C GLU A 258 16.59 -5.29 -24.71
N GLY A 259 15.34 -5.14 -24.26
CA GLY A 259 14.72 -5.95 -23.19
C GLY A 259 14.92 -5.42 -21.77
N ASP A 260 15.62 -4.29 -21.58
CA ASP A 260 15.86 -3.64 -20.29
C ASP A 260 14.74 -2.66 -19.89
N PHE A 261 13.50 -3.16 -19.86
CA PHE A 261 12.31 -2.36 -19.55
C PHE A 261 12.33 -1.71 -18.14
N GLY A 262 13.18 -2.22 -17.25
CA GLY A 262 13.39 -1.69 -15.92
C GLY A 262 13.84 -0.23 -15.87
N GLU A 263 14.57 0.24 -16.89
CA GLU A 263 14.99 1.65 -16.98
C GLU A 263 13.76 2.58 -17.10
N GLY A 264 12.76 2.16 -17.88
CA GLY A 264 11.51 2.90 -18.03
C GLY A 264 10.65 2.90 -16.77
N LEU A 265 10.65 1.80 -16.00
CA LEU A 265 9.99 1.74 -14.70
C LEU A 265 10.66 2.66 -13.69
N GLU A 266 12.00 2.63 -13.59
CA GLU A 266 12.78 3.53 -12.72
C GLU A 266 12.46 4.99 -13.01
N LEU A 267 12.67 5.45 -14.27
CA LEU A 267 12.41 6.83 -14.64
C LEU A 267 10.95 7.23 -14.41
N GLY A 268 10.00 6.36 -14.76
CA GLY A 268 8.57 6.64 -14.58
C GLY A 268 8.16 6.78 -13.12
N LEU A 269 8.71 5.94 -12.23
CA LEU A 269 8.47 5.99 -10.79
C LEU A 269 9.14 7.22 -10.17
N ASP A 270 10.31 7.62 -10.66
CA ASP A 270 10.96 8.87 -10.28
C ASP A 270 10.10 10.09 -10.64
N LEU A 271 9.55 10.12 -11.86
CA LEU A 271 8.64 11.20 -12.28
C LEU A 271 7.38 11.25 -11.43
N LEU A 272 6.84 10.09 -11.03
CA LEU A 272 5.66 9.98 -10.18
C LEU A 272 5.95 10.48 -8.74
N ALA A 273 7.11 10.15 -8.21
CA ALA A 273 7.55 10.53 -6.86
C ALA A 273 8.12 11.95 -6.77
N PHE A 274 8.37 12.61 -7.91
CA PHE A 274 8.87 13.98 -7.91
C PHE A 274 7.89 14.93 -7.23
N HIS A 275 8.36 15.61 -6.19
CA HIS A 275 7.60 16.58 -5.41
C HIS A 275 8.22 17.97 -5.58
N PRO A 276 7.71 18.79 -6.52
CA PRO A 276 8.25 20.12 -6.82
C PRO A 276 8.32 21.02 -5.59
N ALA A 277 9.33 21.88 -5.55
CA ALA A 277 9.33 22.99 -4.60
C ALA A 277 8.25 24.01 -5.01
N ALA A 278 7.33 24.31 -4.10
CA ALA A 278 6.25 25.28 -4.31
C ALA A 278 5.79 25.89 -2.99
N THR A 279 4.96 26.93 -3.06
CA THR A 279 4.50 27.68 -1.88
C THR A 279 3.31 27.03 -1.18
N SER A 280 2.60 26.13 -1.87
CA SER A 280 1.46 25.40 -1.34
C SER A 280 1.38 24.00 -1.96
N THR A 281 0.74 23.06 -1.26
CA THR A 281 0.51 21.70 -1.77
C THR A 281 -0.26 21.67 -3.09
N SER A 282 -1.25 22.56 -3.24
CA SER A 282 -2.00 22.66 -4.50
C SER A 282 -1.09 23.05 -5.66
N GLU A 283 -0.20 24.03 -5.46
CA GLU A 283 0.76 24.44 -6.48
C GLU A 283 1.77 23.31 -6.78
N THR A 284 2.24 22.60 -5.75
CA THR A 284 3.11 21.41 -5.92
C THR A 284 2.46 20.39 -6.86
N PHE A 285 1.20 20.03 -6.61
CA PHE A 285 0.49 19.01 -7.39
C PHE A 285 0.20 19.47 -8.83
N GLU A 286 -0.17 20.73 -9.03
CA GLU A 286 -0.36 21.29 -10.38
C GLU A 286 0.94 21.32 -11.19
N LYS A 287 2.07 21.66 -10.55
CA LYS A 287 3.39 21.60 -11.18
C LYS A 287 3.76 20.16 -11.57
N ALA A 288 3.61 19.22 -10.64
CA ALA A 288 3.90 17.81 -10.89
C ALA A 288 2.98 17.19 -11.97
N ASN A 289 1.74 17.65 -12.10
CA ASN A 289 0.80 17.18 -13.12
C ASN A 289 1.27 17.36 -14.56
N ARG A 290 2.18 18.31 -14.81
CA ARG A 290 2.79 18.50 -16.14
C ARG A 290 3.56 17.27 -16.62
N LEU A 291 3.90 16.35 -15.71
CA LEU A 291 4.60 15.10 -16.01
C LEU A 291 3.65 13.93 -16.33
N ASN A 292 2.33 14.05 -16.12
CA ASN A 292 1.38 12.92 -16.21
C ASN A 292 1.47 12.15 -17.52
N ARG A 293 1.56 12.85 -18.65
CA ARG A 293 1.68 12.19 -19.97
C ARG A 293 2.95 11.34 -20.08
N ARG A 294 4.06 11.82 -19.52
CA ARG A 294 5.34 11.11 -19.52
C ARG A 294 5.31 9.93 -18.55
N ILE A 295 4.76 10.13 -17.36
CA ILE A 295 4.52 9.06 -16.38
C ILE A 295 3.68 7.94 -17.01
N THR A 296 2.54 8.28 -17.62
CA THR A 296 1.69 7.31 -18.31
C THR A 296 2.43 6.56 -19.41
N CYS A 297 3.22 7.26 -20.24
CA CYS A 297 3.99 6.64 -21.31
C CYS A 297 4.99 5.61 -20.77
N LEU A 298 5.85 6.05 -19.84
CA LEU A 298 6.93 5.25 -19.26
C LEU A 298 6.39 4.05 -18.49
N LEU A 299 5.53 4.31 -17.50
CA LEU A 299 5.05 3.26 -16.60
C LEU A 299 4.09 2.30 -17.29
N SER A 300 3.17 2.79 -18.15
CA SER A 300 2.25 1.87 -18.80
C SER A 300 2.97 0.94 -19.79
N THR A 301 4.04 1.39 -20.43
CA THR A 301 4.88 0.55 -21.29
C THR A 301 5.74 -0.39 -20.45
N GLY A 302 6.44 0.14 -19.44
CA GLY A 302 7.30 -0.65 -18.55
C GLY A 302 6.54 -1.78 -17.85
N TYR A 303 5.34 -1.51 -17.31
CA TYR A 303 4.51 -2.55 -16.70
C TYR A 303 3.98 -3.58 -17.71
N GLN A 304 3.68 -3.17 -18.95
CA GLN A 304 3.30 -4.14 -19.99
C GLN A 304 4.46 -5.09 -20.31
N LEU A 305 5.67 -4.56 -20.49
CA LEU A 305 6.88 -5.34 -20.77
C LEU A 305 7.27 -6.23 -19.58
N ALA A 306 7.01 -5.77 -18.35
CA ALA A 306 7.19 -6.54 -17.13
C ALA A 306 6.14 -7.65 -16.91
N GLY A 307 5.18 -7.83 -17.83
CA GLY A 307 4.10 -8.81 -17.68
C GLY A 307 3.04 -8.41 -16.65
N GLN A 308 2.92 -7.12 -16.34
CA GLN A 308 1.98 -6.56 -15.36
C GLN A 308 0.96 -5.59 -15.99
N PRO A 309 0.16 -6.02 -16.98
CA PRO A 309 -0.75 -5.13 -17.70
C PRO A 309 -1.82 -4.49 -16.81
N LYS A 310 -2.19 -5.11 -15.68
CA LYS A 310 -3.13 -4.51 -14.72
C LYS A 310 -2.55 -3.26 -14.04
N PHE A 311 -1.27 -3.26 -13.66
CA PHE A 311 -0.60 -2.06 -13.14
C PHE A 311 -0.51 -0.95 -14.19
N ALA A 312 -0.30 -1.31 -15.46
CA ALA A 312 -0.36 -0.33 -16.55
C ALA A 312 -1.74 0.36 -16.64
N GLN A 313 -2.85 -0.36 -16.40
CA GLN A 313 -4.19 0.23 -16.36
C GLN A 313 -4.39 1.14 -15.15
N VAL A 314 -3.93 0.70 -13.96
CA VAL A 314 -3.99 1.51 -12.73
C VAL A 314 -3.29 2.86 -12.93
N VAL A 315 -2.09 2.85 -13.52
CA VAL A 315 -1.35 4.09 -13.78
C VAL A 315 -2.09 5.01 -14.75
N ARG A 316 -2.64 4.48 -15.85
CA ARG A 316 -3.40 5.30 -16.82
C ARG A 316 -4.54 6.05 -16.14
N ARG A 317 -5.36 5.33 -15.37
CA ARG A 317 -6.48 5.91 -14.62
C ARG A 317 -6.01 6.90 -13.57
N HIS A 318 -4.94 6.57 -12.85
CA HIS A 318 -4.38 7.45 -11.83
C HIS A 318 -3.94 8.78 -12.46
N MET A 319 -3.20 8.75 -13.58
CA MET A 319 -2.68 9.97 -14.21
C MET A 319 -3.76 10.83 -14.89
N GLU A 320 -4.95 10.28 -15.16
CA GLU A 320 -6.12 11.02 -15.66
C GLU A 320 -6.75 11.91 -14.58
N ASN A 321 -6.78 11.46 -13.31
CA ASN A 321 -7.42 12.19 -12.23
C ASN A 321 -6.82 11.87 -10.85
N ARG A 322 -5.70 12.54 -10.51
CA ARG A 322 -4.98 12.37 -9.22
C ARG A 322 -4.96 13.57 -8.29
N LEU A 323 -5.55 14.71 -8.68
CA LEU A 323 -5.58 15.92 -7.84
C LEU A 323 -6.47 15.75 -6.61
N LYS A 324 -7.49 14.90 -6.71
CA LYS A 324 -8.42 14.61 -5.63
C LYS A 324 -8.40 13.12 -5.33
N THR A 325 -8.11 12.77 -4.09
CA THR A 325 -8.22 11.40 -3.62
C THR A 325 -9.70 11.00 -3.54
N ARG A 326 -10.06 9.93 -4.25
CA ARG A 326 -11.41 9.33 -4.17
C ARG A 326 -11.51 8.48 -2.91
N ARG A 327 -12.65 8.52 -2.23
CA ARG A 327 -12.95 7.72 -1.03
C ARG A 327 -14.19 6.88 -1.27
N LEU A 328 -14.27 5.70 -0.65
CA LEU A 328 -15.45 4.81 -0.79
C LEU A 328 -16.60 5.29 0.09
N ARG A 329 -16.29 5.73 1.31
CA ARG A 329 -17.24 6.45 2.15
C ARG A 329 -17.33 7.92 1.75
N GLU A 330 -18.53 8.50 1.91
CA GLU A 330 -18.69 9.94 1.93
C GLU A 330 -18.05 10.49 3.22
N VAL A 331 -17.39 11.65 3.12
CA VAL A 331 -16.88 12.35 4.30
C VAL A 331 -18.04 13.16 4.85
N GLU A 332 -18.51 12.83 6.06
CA GLU A 332 -19.49 13.64 6.78
C GLU A 332 -18.93 15.01 7.18
#